data_AF-A0A936SLF7-F1
#
_entry.id   AF-A0A936SLF7-F1
#
_cell.length_a   1.000
_cell.length_b   1.000
_cell.length_c   1.000
_cell.angle_alpha   90.00
_cell.angle_beta   90.00
_cell.angle_gamma   90.00
#
_symmetry.space_group_name_H-M   'P 1'
#
loop_
_entity.id
_entity.type
_entity.pdbx_description
1 polymer ?
#
loop_
_entity_poly.entity_id
_entity_poly.type
_entity_poly.pdbx_seq_one_letter_code
_entity_poly.pdbx_strand_id
1 'polypeptide(L)' 'MRYRGGRIKAEDGVDHAVGLECTVKIGNKVEIGDPLGIIYCRTQNQADSISEILQSAYKITEEIPDIPKLIRATV' A
#
# COMPACT_ATOMS: atom_id res chain seq x y z
N MET A 1 -0.98 14.08 -3.67
CA MET A 1 -0.06 13.22 -2.94
C MET A 1 0.72 14.02 -1.91
N ARG A 2 0.56 13.72 -0.61
CA ARG A 2 1.32 14.38 0.46
C ARG A 2 2.79 13.94 0.54
N TYR A 3 3.17 12.83 -0.12
CA TYR A 3 4.51 12.24 -0.07
C TYR A 3 5.25 12.21 -1.41
N ARG A 4 4.87 13.06 -2.38
CA ARG A 4 5.54 13.25 -3.70
C ARG A 4 5.83 12.01 -4.57
N GLY A 5 5.29 10.83 -4.25
CA GLY A 5 5.31 9.64 -5.14
C GLY A 5 4.34 9.72 -6.32
N GLY A 6 3.64 10.84 -6.46
CA GLY A 6 2.67 11.09 -7.51
C GLY A 6 2.34 12.56 -7.58
N ARG A 7 1.61 12.94 -8.62
CA ARG A 7 1.26 14.33 -8.93
C ARG A 7 -0.13 14.68 -8.40
N ILE A 8 -0.32 15.87 -7.81
CA ILE A 8 -1.67 16.43 -7.62
C ILE A 8 -2.06 17.21 -8.88
N LYS A 9 -1.12 18.01 -9.40
CA LYS A 9 -1.23 18.77 -10.64
C LYS A 9 -0.22 18.27 -11.66
N ALA A 10 -0.50 18.45 -12.94
CA ALA A 10 0.38 17.97 -14.02
C ALA A 10 1.83 18.47 -13.93
N GLU A 11 2.03 19.67 -13.41
CA GLU A 11 3.34 20.31 -13.22
C GLU A 11 4.13 19.81 -11.99
N ASP A 12 3.49 19.05 -11.08
CA ASP A 12 4.17 18.60 -9.87
C ASP A 12 5.31 17.62 -10.19
N GLY A 13 6.47 17.87 -9.58
CA GLY A 13 7.58 16.92 -9.59
C GLY A 13 7.24 15.64 -8.81
N VAL A 14 7.69 14.50 -9.34
CA VAL A 14 7.58 13.18 -8.70
C VAL A 14 8.96 12.78 -8.18
N ASP A 15 9.05 12.35 -6.92
CA ASP A 15 10.25 11.69 -6.41
C ASP A 15 10.17 10.21 -6.78
N HIS A 16 11.12 9.71 -7.57
CA HIS A 16 11.13 8.32 -8.01
C HIS A 16 11.69 7.36 -6.95
N ALA A 17 12.29 7.88 -5.88
CA ALA A 17 12.80 7.05 -4.79
C ALA A 17 11.77 6.78 -3.69
N VAL A 18 10.61 7.45 -3.73
CA VAL A 18 9.53 7.21 -2.76
C VAL A 18 8.49 6.27 -3.36
N GLY A 19 7.94 5.38 -2.53
CA GLY A 19 7.02 4.35 -2.98
C GLY A 19 6.60 3.43 -1.85
N LEU A 20 5.71 2.49 -2.17
CA LEU A 20 5.27 1.45 -1.25
C LEU A 20 5.25 0.10 -1.95
N GLU A 21 5.68 -0.93 -1.26
CA GLU A 21 5.58 -2.32 -1.70
C GLU A 21 4.64 -3.06 -0.77
N CYS A 22 3.51 -3.53 -1.31
CA CYS A 22 2.56 -4.38 -0.58
C CYS A 22 3.03 -5.83 -0.67
N THR A 23 3.68 -6.32 0.39
CA THR A 23 4.19 -7.70 0.46
C THR A 23 3.08 -8.70 0.76
N VAL A 24 2.06 -8.28 1.53
CA VAL A 24 0.90 -9.10 1.89
C VAL A 24 -0.20 -8.98 0.83
N LYS A 25 -0.67 -10.11 0.30
CA LYS A 25 -1.77 -10.20 -0.68
C LYS A 25 -3.07 -10.70 -0.07
N ILE A 26 -4.18 -10.52 -0.79
CA ILE A 26 -5.50 -11.05 -0.40
C ILE A 26 -5.39 -12.57 -0.18
N GLY A 27 -5.83 -13.03 0.99
CA GLY A 27 -5.79 -14.43 1.39
C GLY A 27 -4.48 -14.87 2.06
N ASN A 28 -3.47 -14.00 2.19
CA ASN A 28 -2.31 -14.31 3.02
C ASN A 28 -2.66 -14.22 4.50
N LYS A 29 -2.18 -15.20 5.28
CA LYS A 29 -2.20 -15.13 6.74
C LYS A 29 -1.12 -14.14 7.20
N VAL A 30 -1.44 -13.35 8.22
CA VAL A 30 -0.52 -12.44 8.91
C VAL A 30 -0.68 -12.62 10.42
N GLU A 31 0.40 -12.43 11.17
CA GLU A 31 0.41 -12.48 12.62
C GLU A 31 0.78 -11.10 13.21
N ILE A 32 0.55 -10.91 14.51
CA ILE A 32 0.89 -9.64 15.16
C ILE A 32 2.40 -9.44 15.10
N GLY A 33 2.81 -8.30 14.53
CA GLY A 33 4.21 -7.96 14.32
C GLY A 33 4.70 -8.21 12.90
N ASP A 34 3.93 -8.90 12.06
CA ASP A 34 4.29 -9.07 10.65
C ASP A 34 4.16 -7.76 9.87
N PRO A 35 5.11 -7.45 8.99
CA PRO A 35 5.00 -6.28 8.12
C PRO A 35 3.93 -6.48 7.05
N LEU A 36 3.03 -5.51 6.90
CA LEU A 36 2.04 -5.48 5.80
C LEU A 36 2.66 -5.08 4.45
N GLY A 37 3.79 -4.37 4.49
CA GLY A 37 4.50 -3.86 3.33
C GLY A 37 5.73 -3.06 3.71
N ILE A 38 6.45 -2.59 2.70
CA ILE A 38 7.67 -1.77 2.81
C ILE A 38 7.36 -0.36 2.32
N ILE A 39 7.76 0.65 3.09
CA ILE A 39 7.61 2.07 2.72
C ILE A 39 8.98 2.64 2.38
N TYR A 40 9.14 3.13 1.16
CA TYR A 40 10.31 3.88 0.71
C TYR A 40 10.00 5.38 0.84
N CYS A 41 10.73 6.08 1.71
CA CYS A 41 10.51 7.49 1.95
C CYS A 41 11.83 8.21 2.30
N ARG A 42 11.82 9.55 2.19
CA ARG A 42 13.00 10.38 2.49
C ARG A 42 13.15 10.72 3.98
N THR A 43 12.04 10.70 4.73
CA THR A 43 12.00 11.16 6.11
C THR A 43 11.07 10.30 6.95
N GLN A 44 11.37 10.17 8.24
CA GLN A 44 10.55 9.38 9.18
C GLN A 44 9.10 9.88 9.22
N ASN A 45 8.87 11.20 9.26
CA ASN A 45 7.52 11.77 9.30
C ASN A 45 6.67 11.38 8.06
N GLN A 46 7.31 11.20 6.89
CA GLN A 46 6.61 10.65 5.73
C GLN A 46 6.28 9.17 5.92
N ALA A 47 7.20 8.39 6.50
CA ALA A 47 6.95 6.98 6.83
C ALA A 47 5.73 6.85 7.76
N ASP A 48 5.69 7.64 8.83
CA ASP A 48 4.63 7.60 9.83
C ASP A 48 3.27 7.92 9.19
N SER A 49 3.20 9.01 8.41
CA SER A 49 1.97 9.41 7.71
C SER A 49 1.49 8.35 6.70
N ILE A 50 2.40 7.68 5.99
CA ILE A 50 2.05 6.62 5.03
C ILE A 50 1.66 5.34 5.75
N SER A 51 2.28 5.05 6.90
CA SER A 51 2.00 3.84 7.69
C SER A 51 0.56 3.79 8.18
N GLU A 52 -0.02 4.92 8.58
CA GLU A 52 -1.43 5.02 8.98
C GLU A 52 -2.38 4.75 7.80
N ILE A 53 -2.03 5.27 6.61
CA ILE A 53 -2.78 5.04 5.37
C ILE A 53 -2.69 3.55 4.97
N LEU A 54 -1.51 2.95 5.09
CA LEU A 54 -1.30 1.54 4.74
C LEU A 54 -2.09 0.63 5.68
N GLN A 55 -2.03 0.87 6.99
CA GLN A 55 -2.79 0.09 7.98
C GLN A 55 -4.30 0.20 7.75
N SER A 56 -4.82 1.40 7.45
CA SER A 56 -6.24 1.59 7.16
C SER A 56 -6.69 1.02 5.81
N ALA A 57 -5.76 0.76 4.88
CA ALA A 57 -6.07 0.16 3.58
C ALA A 57 -6.24 -1.37 3.65
N TYR A 58 -5.74 -2.04 4.70
CA TYR A 58 -5.88 -3.47 4.89
C TYR A 58 -7.07 -3.80 5.82
N LYS A 59 -7.79 -4.86 5.49
CA LYS A 59 -8.77 -5.48 6.38
C LYS A 59 -8.29 -6.89 6.71
N ILE A 60 -8.02 -7.15 7.98
CA ILE A 60 -7.61 -8.45 8.50
C ILE A 60 -8.85 -9.15 9.06
N THR A 61 -9.06 -10.40 8.68
CA THR A 61 -10.20 -11.24 9.10
C THR A 61 -9.70 -12.60 9.57
N GLU A 62 -10.48 -13.27 10.42
CA GLU A 62 -10.16 -14.63 10.88
C GLU A 62 -10.30 -15.67 9.76
N GLU A 63 -11.29 -15.49 8.89
CA GLU A 63 -11.55 -16.35 7.75
C GLU A 63 -10.83 -15.85 6.49
N ILE A 64 -10.41 -16.77 5.63
CA ILE A 64 -9.81 -16.45 4.32
C ILE A 64 -10.94 -15.89 3.42
N PRO A 65 -10.81 -14.65 2.91
CA PRO A 65 -11.82 -14.05 2.05
C PRO A 65 -11.88 -14.73 0.68
N ASP A 66 -13.02 -14.59 -0.01
CA ASP A 66 -13.14 -14.98 -1.42
C ASP A 66 -12.15 -14.18 -2.27
N ILE A 67 -11.25 -14.88 -2.97
CA ILE A 67 -10.18 -14.24 -3.75
C ILE A 67 -10.77 -13.87 -5.13
N PRO A 68 -10.91 -12.57 -5.44
CA PRO A 68 -11.57 -12.15 -6.66
C PRO A 68 -10.75 -12.54 -7.90
N LYS A 69 -11.45 -12.95 -8.96
CA LYS A 69 -10.83 -13.09 -10.29
C LYS A 69 -10.40 -11.72 -10.81
N LEU A 70 -9.13 -11.60 -11.18
CA LEU A 70 -8.58 -10.35 -11.72
C LEU A 70 -9.13 -10.01 -13.11
N ILE A 71 -9.49 -11.03 -13.90
CA ILE A 71 -10.12 -10.87 -15.22
C ILE A 71 -11.59 -11.24 -15.09
N ARG A 72 -12.48 -10.26 -15.36
CA ARG A 72 -13.94 -10.44 -15.22
C ARG A 72 -14.60 -10.97 -16.49
N ALA A 73 -14.15 -10.53 -17.65
CA ALA A 73 -14.61 -10.98 -18.97
C ALA A 73 -13.56 -10.64 -20.04
N THR A 74 -13.62 -11.33 -21.18
CA THR A 74 -12.89 -11.00 -22.41
C THR A 74 -13.89 -10.61 -23.49
N VAL A 75 -13.54 -9.64 -24.33
CA VAL A 75 -14.33 -9.22 -25.50
C VAL A 75 -13.75 -9.80 -26.78
#